data_AF-A0A951L1R6-F1
#
_entry.id   AF-A0A951L1R6-F1
#
_cell.length_a   1.000
_cell.length_b   1.000
_cell.length_c   1.000
_cell.angle_alpha   90.00
_cell.angle_beta   90.00
_cell.angle_gamma   90.00
#
_symmetry.space_group_name_H-M   'P 1'
#
loop_
_entity.id
_entity.type
_entity.pdbx_description
1 polymer ?
#
loop_
_entity_poly.entity_id
_entity_poly.type
_entity_poly.pdbx_seq_one_letter_code
_entity_poly.pdbx_strand_id
1 'polypeptide(L)'
;VYRGSEALYFDAARLITTGQPAGAPSLAVATWRFDDEPISQFATHIAKLFQNSVREDGLLSIADAGVAYFAGGFGTLREIFQDLAQNSSARPVHQMAMVFVDTAAYGQPGSAFHLARARARDAAPPFDELITLADTADSVVTAMTAARTRSDSIG
;
A
#
# COMPACT_ATOMS: atom_id res chain seq x y z
N VAL A 1 9.47 -11.46 7.92
CA VAL A 1 10.68 -10.96 8.62
C VAL A 1 10.35 -10.37 10.00
N TYR A 2 9.23 -9.68 10.20
CA TYR A 2 8.94 -8.99 11.46
C TYR A 2 8.22 -9.80 12.58
N ARG A 3 7.97 -11.11 12.44
CA ARG A 3 7.28 -11.90 13.49
C ARG A 3 8.17 -12.15 14.73
N GLY A 4 8.36 -11.13 15.58
CA GLY A 4 9.06 -11.22 16.86
C GLY A 4 10.59 -11.23 16.78
N SER A 5 11.18 -10.89 15.62
CA SER A 5 12.63 -10.83 15.46
C SER A 5 13.06 -9.47 14.89
N GLU A 6 12.94 -8.46 15.74
CA GLU A 6 13.32 -7.09 15.44
C GLU A 6 14.80 -6.97 15.02
N ALA A 7 15.69 -7.74 15.67
CA ALA A 7 17.10 -7.81 15.29
C ALA A 7 17.32 -8.29 13.84
N LEU A 8 16.62 -9.35 13.42
CA LEU A 8 16.73 -9.85 12.03
C LEU A 8 16.20 -8.83 11.02
N TYR A 9 15.15 -8.09 11.37
CA TYR A 9 14.67 -6.99 10.54
C TYR A 9 15.74 -5.91 10.36
N PHE A 10 16.31 -5.41 11.45
CA PHE A 10 17.34 -4.36 11.40
C PHE A 10 18.61 -4.82 10.69
N ASP A 11 19.07 -6.04 10.93
CA ASP A 11 20.27 -6.57 10.29
C ASP A 11 20.08 -6.73 8.78
N ALA A 12 18.94 -7.30 8.35
CA ALA A 12 18.62 -7.41 6.93
C ALA A 12 18.47 -6.03 6.28
N ALA A 13 17.78 -5.10 6.93
CA ALA A 13 17.57 -3.76 6.38
C ALA A 13 18.88 -2.97 6.29
N ARG A 14 19.80 -3.11 7.26
CA ARG A 14 21.15 -2.54 7.19
C ARG A 14 21.96 -3.12 6.04
N LEU A 15 21.93 -4.44 5.87
CA LEU A 15 22.63 -5.10 4.77
C LEU A 15 22.14 -4.58 3.41
N ILE A 16 20.83 -4.44 3.23
CA ILE A 16 20.25 -3.89 1.99
C ILE A 16 20.65 -2.42 1.82
N THR A 17 20.47 -1.58 2.85
CA THR A 17 20.72 -0.13 2.74
C THR A 17 22.19 0.21 2.49
N THR A 18 23.14 -0.56 3.04
CA THR A 18 24.58 -0.36 2.77
C THR A 18 25.00 -0.68 1.33
N GLY A 19 24.25 -1.54 0.62
CA GLY A 19 24.54 -1.95 -0.75
C GLY A 19 23.78 -1.18 -1.83
N GLN A 20 22.91 -0.25 -1.45
CA GLN A 20 22.04 0.47 -2.40
C GLN A 20 22.44 1.94 -2.50
N PRO A 21 22.40 2.55 -3.70
CA PRO A 21 22.58 3.98 -3.85
C PRO A 21 21.46 4.75 -3.15
N ALA A 22 21.70 6.03 -2.85
CA ALA A 22 20.66 6.90 -2.32
C ALA A 22 19.47 6.97 -3.30
N GLY A 23 18.28 6.65 -2.78
CA GLY A 23 17.03 6.70 -3.54
C GLY A 23 16.34 8.07 -3.47
N ALA A 24 15.12 8.13 -4.01
CA ALA A 24 14.23 9.27 -3.83
C ALA A 24 13.80 9.41 -2.36
N PRO A 25 13.29 10.59 -1.94
CA PRO A 25 12.71 10.76 -0.61
C PRO A 25 11.66 9.69 -0.28
N SER A 26 11.78 9.12 0.91
CA SER A 26 10.90 8.08 1.45
C SER A 26 10.39 8.52 2.82
N LEU A 27 9.07 8.47 3.01
CA LEU A 27 8.38 8.90 4.23
C LEU A 27 7.78 7.68 4.95
N ALA A 28 8.15 7.50 6.21
CA ALA A 28 7.45 6.60 7.12
C ALA A 28 6.46 7.38 7.99
N VAL A 29 5.18 7.00 7.95
CA VAL A 29 4.13 7.57 8.81
C VAL A 29 3.73 6.52 9.85
N ALA A 30 4.15 6.75 11.09
CA ALA A 30 3.93 5.84 12.20
C ALA A 30 3.02 6.45 13.27
N THR A 31 2.37 5.58 14.04
CA THR A 31 1.65 5.99 15.24
C THR A 31 2.64 6.15 16.41
N TRP A 32 2.39 7.08 17.31
CA TRP A 32 3.32 7.45 18.39
C TRP A 32 3.69 6.32 19.36
N ARG A 33 2.78 5.37 19.63
CA ARG A 33 2.85 4.47 20.81
C ARG A 33 2.73 2.97 20.50
N PHE A 34 2.87 2.53 19.25
CA PHE A 34 2.96 1.09 18.97
C PHE A 34 4.41 0.65 19.13
N ASP A 35 4.74 0.15 20.33
CA ASP A 35 6.08 -0.31 20.71
C ASP A 35 6.52 -1.55 19.91
N ASP A 36 5.59 -2.19 19.19
CA ASP A 36 5.76 -3.39 18.39
C ASP A 36 5.67 -3.13 16.88
N GLU A 37 6.00 -1.94 16.39
CA GLU A 37 6.08 -1.66 14.95
C GLU A 37 7.36 -0.85 14.61
N PRO A 38 8.44 -1.48 14.12
CA PRO A 38 9.71 -0.79 13.86
C PRO A 38 9.55 0.15 12.68
N ILE A 39 10.15 1.33 12.81
CA ILE A 39 10.17 2.31 11.73
C ILE A 39 11.06 1.81 10.59
N SER A 40 10.57 1.97 9.37
CA SER A 40 11.30 1.59 8.15
C SER A 40 12.71 2.18 8.13
N GLN A 41 13.72 1.32 8.02
CA GLN A 41 15.12 1.75 7.85
C GLN A 41 15.41 2.35 6.46
N PHE A 42 14.44 2.26 5.55
CA PHE A 42 14.51 2.88 4.22
C PHE A 42 13.90 4.29 4.19
N ALA A 43 13.36 4.77 5.31
CA ALA A 43 12.75 6.09 5.40
C ALA A 43 13.81 7.19 5.56
N THR A 44 13.72 8.20 4.71
CA THR A 44 14.50 9.44 4.83
C THR A 44 13.84 10.46 5.75
N HIS A 45 12.52 10.37 5.89
CA HIS A 45 11.68 11.25 6.71
C HIS A 45 10.74 10.40 7.55
N ILE A 46 10.46 10.84 8.78
CA ILE A 46 9.57 10.14 9.70
C ILE A 46 8.55 11.13 10.24
N ALA A 47 7.27 10.82 10.05
CA ALA A 47 6.15 11.50 10.70
C ALA A 47 5.57 10.58 11.78
N LYS A 48 5.40 11.10 13.00
CA LYS A 48 4.75 10.38 14.10
C LYS A 48 3.46 11.08 14.49
N LEU A 49 2.35 10.37 14.37
CA LEU A 49 1.01 10.88 14.65
C LEU A 49 0.46 10.25 15.93
N PHE A 50 -0.21 11.05 16.76
CA PHE A 50 -0.76 10.59 18.04
C PHE A 50 -2.01 9.72 17.86
N GLN A 51 -2.82 10.00 16.83
CA GLN A 51 -4.06 9.29 16.55
C GLN A 51 -3.87 8.34 15.37
N ASN A 52 -4.14 7.06 15.59
CA ASN A 52 -4.03 6.04 14.56
C ASN A 52 -4.98 6.29 13.37
N SER A 53 -6.19 6.79 13.64
CA SER A 53 -7.16 7.15 12.60
C SER A 53 -6.61 8.21 11.65
N VAL A 54 -5.97 9.26 12.19
CA VAL A 54 -5.33 10.32 11.39
C VAL A 54 -4.12 9.77 10.62
N ARG A 55 -3.38 8.80 11.20
CA ARG A 55 -2.28 8.13 10.52
C ARG A 55 -2.74 7.30 9.34
N GLU A 56 -3.74 6.46 9.52
CA GLU A 56 -4.26 5.59 8.46
C GLU A 56 -4.91 6.39 7.34
N ASP A 57 -5.80 7.32 7.70
CA ASP A 57 -6.49 8.17 6.73
C ASP A 57 -5.51 9.10 5.99
N GLY A 58 -4.57 9.70 6.73
CA GLY A 58 -3.54 10.55 6.17
C GLY A 58 -2.58 9.80 5.24
N LEU A 59 -2.16 8.58 5.58
CA LEU A 59 -1.26 7.78 4.75
C LEU A 59 -1.90 7.43 3.40
N LEU A 60 -3.18 7.06 3.39
CA LEU A 60 -3.91 6.79 2.16
C LEU A 60 -4.16 8.08 1.37
N SER A 61 -4.47 9.18 2.05
CA SER A 61 -4.76 10.47 1.41
C SER A 61 -3.55 11.14 0.74
N ILE A 62 -2.32 10.86 1.19
CA ILE A 62 -1.10 11.38 0.56
C ILE A 62 -0.58 10.49 -0.56
N ALA A 63 -1.11 9.26 -0.70
CA ALA A 63 -0.82 8.44 -1.85
C ALA A 63 -1.34 9.15 -3.11
N ASP A 64 -0.66 8.96 -4.23
CA ASP A 64 -0.99 9.65 -5.48
C ASP A 64 -1.21 8.68 -6.63
N ALA A 65 -0.26 7.75 -6.84
CA ALA A 65 -0.38 6.74 -7.89
C ALA A 65 -1.10 5.46 -7.44
N GLY A 66 -1.18 5.22 -6.12
CA GLY A 66 -1.77 4.01 -5.55
C GLY A 66 -1.00 3.45 -4.36
N VAL A 67 -1.49 2.31 -3.87
CA VAL A 67 -0.97 1.61 -2.70
C VAL A 67 -0.62 0.16 -3.06
N ALA A 68 0.52 -0.32 -2.57
CA ALA A 68 0.95 -1.71 -2.69
C ALA A 68 0.80 -2.44 -1.35
N TYR A 69 0.07 -3.55 -1.36
CA TYR A 69 -0.27 -4.36 -0.19
C TYR A 69 0.55 -5.64 -0.19
N PHE A 70 1.46 -5.78 0.77
CA PHE A 70 2.17 -7.03 1.02
C PHE A 70 1.40 -7.89 2.03
N ALA A 71 1.59 -9.21 1.99
CA ALA A 71 0.97 -10.14 2.92
C ALA A 71 1.17 -9.71 4.39
N GLY A 72 0.06 -9.40 5.06
CA GLY A 72 0.05 -8.85 6.41
C GLY A 72 -1.12 -9.37 7.25
N GLY A 73 -1.21 -8.86 8.48
CA GLY A 73 -2.24 -9.24 9.45
C GLY A 73 -3.52 -8.42 9.35
N PHE A 74 -4.26 -8.33 10.46
CA PHE A 74 -5.52 -7.57 10.52
C PHE A 74 -5.38 -6.07 10.22
N GLY A 75 -4.21 -5.48 10.52
CA GLY A 75 -3.92 -4.09 10.17
C GLY A 75 -3.97 -3.86 8.65
N THR A 76 -3.24 -4.67 7.90
CA THR A 76 -3.25 -4.63 6.43
C THR A 76 -4.64 -4.88 5.86
N LEU A 77 -5.40 -5.83 6.43
CA LEU A 77 -6.77 -6.09 5.97
C LEU A 77 -7.68 -4.87 6.18
N ARG A 78 -7.54 -4.16 7.30
CA ARG A 78 -8.27 -2.91 7.57
C ARG A 78 -7.90 -1.84 6.54
N GLU A 79 -6.61 -1.61 6.31
CA GLU A 79 -6.11 -0.61 5.36
C GLU A 79 -6.62 -0.89 3.93
N ILE A 80 -6.61 -2.15 3.49
CA ILE A 80 -7.16 -2.56 2.19
C ILE A 80 -8.63 -2.13 2.03
N PHE A 81 -9.47 -2.42 3.03
CA PHE A 81 -10.90 -2.08 2.93
C PHE A 81 -11.19 -0.60 3.15
N GLN A 82 -10.32 0.12 3.87
CA GLN A 82 -10.41 1.57 3.98
C GLN A 82 -10.11 2.24 2.64
N ASP A 83 -9.03 1.85 1.96
CA ASP A 83 -8.69 2.36 0.62
C ASP A 83 -9.76 1.99 -0.42
N LEU A 84 -10.29 0.77 -0.36
CA LEU A 84 -11.41 0.36 -1.22
C LEU A 84 -12.64 1.27 -1.05
N ALA A 85 -12.96 1.64 0.19
CA ALA A 85 -14.08 2.54 0.48
C ALA A 85 -13.81 3.97 0.01
N GLN A 86 -12.57 4.45 0.16
CA GLN A 86 -12.14 5.75 -0.36
C GLN A 86 -12.23 5.80 -1.89
N ASN A 87 -11.70 4.80 -2.60
CA ASN A 87 -11.78 4.69 -4.07
C ASN A 87 -13.23 4.61 -4.60
N SER A 88 -14.11 3.90 -3.89
CA SER A 88 -15.54 3.84 -4.25
C SER A 88 -16.24 5.20 -4.13
N SER A 89 -15.77 6.05 -3.22
CA SER A 89 -16.34 7.39 -2.99
C SER A 89 -15.64 8.49 -3.81
N ALA A 90 -14.49 8.17 -4.41
CA ALA A 90 -13.70 9.11 -5.21
C ALA A 90 -14.31 9.33 -6.59
N ARG A 91 -14.09 10.52 -7.16
CA ARG A 91 -14.37 10.73 -8.59
C ARG A 91 -13.42 9.85 -9.41
N PRO A 92 -13.80 9.39 -10.63
CA PRO A 92 -12.96 8.48 -11.42
C PRO A 92 -11.52 8.96 -11.63
N VAL A 93 -11.33 10.27 -11.81
CA VAL A 93 -10.01 10.92 -11.96
C VAL A 93 -9.14 10.85 -10.69
N HIS A 94 -9.73 10.62 -9.52
CA HIS A 94 -9.03 10.53 -8.22
C HIS A 94 -8.96 9.10 -7.69
N GLN A 95 -9.44 8.10 -8.45
CA GLN A 95 -9.29 6.70 -8.06
C GLN A 95 -7.87 6.22 -8.32
N MET A 96 -7.28 5.53 -7.34
CA MET A 96 -5.87 5.13 -7.34
C MET A 96 -5.70 3.62 -7.51
N ALA A 97 -4.49 3.18 -7.89
CA ALA A 97 -4.20 1.76 -8.01
C ALA A 97 -4.18 1.07 -6.64
N MET A 98 -4.74 -0.14 -6.57
CA MET A 98 -4.64 -1.03 -5.42
C MET A 98 -3.90 -2.31 -5.85
N VAL A 99 -2.61 -2.41 -5.52
CA VAL A 99 -1.75 -3.49 -6.01
C VAL A 99 -1.49 -4.49 -4.90
N PHE A 100 -1.94 -5.72 -5.07
CA PHE A 100 -1.71 -6.82 -4.13
C PHE A 100 -0.42 -7.55 -4.52
N VAL A 101 0.56 -7.52 -3.63
CA VAL A 101 1.89 -8.11 -3.85
C VAL A 101 1.95 -9.50 -3.23
N ASP A 102 2.47 -10.47 -3.99
CA ASP A 102 2.50 -11.91 -3.70
C ASP A 102 1.22 -12.65 -4.15
N THR A 103 1.27 -13.19 -5.36
CA THR A 103 0.21 -14.01 -5.95
C THR A 103 -0.03 -15.29 -5.15
N ALA A 104 0.97 -15.84 -4.46
CA ALA A 104 0.74 -17.01 -3.61
C ALA A 104 -0.10 -16.64 -2.37
N ALA A 105 0.10 -15.45 -1.81
CA ALA A 105 -0.67 -14.96 -0.67
C ALA A 105 -2.09 -14.51 -1.04
N TYR A 106 -2.26 -13.83 -2.18
CA TYR A 106 -3.52 -13.18 -2.55
C TYR A 106 -4.26 -13.82 -3.75
N GLY A 107 -3.65 -14.75 -4.48
CA GLY A 107 -4.23 -15.35 -5.69
C GLY A 107 -5.29 -16.42 -5.44
N GLN A 108 -5.50 -16.84 -4.19
CA GLN A 108 -6.52 -17.85 -3.87
C GLN A 108 -7.93 -17.23 -3.80
N PRO A 109 -8.99 -17.94 -4.24
CA PRO A 109 -10.37 -17.49 -4.10
C PRO A 109 -10.72 -17.14 -2.64
N GLY A 110 -11.45 -16.05 -2.46
CA GLY A 110 -11.83 -15.55 -1.14
C GLY A 110 -10.76 -14.72 -0.43
N SER A 111 -9.59 -14.50 -1.05
CA SER A 111 -8.60 -13.55 -0.56
C SER A 111 -9.15 -12.10 -0.55
N ALA A 112 -8.45 -11.23 0.19
CA ALA A 112 -8.76 -9.80 0.21
C ALA A 112 -8.75 -9.18 -1.21
N PHE A 113 -7.83 -9.61 -2.08
CA PHE A 113 -7.78 -9.21 -3.49
C PHE A 113 -9.08 -9.55 -4.23
N HIS A 114 -9.53 -10.81 -4.15
CA HIS A 114 -10.75 -11.23 -4.84
C HIS A 114 -11.99 -10.49 -4.34
N LEU A 115 -12.09 -10.29 -3.03
CA LEU A 115 -13.20 -9.55 -2.44
C LEU A 115 -13.17 -8.08 -2.86
N ALA A 116 -12.02 -7.42 -2.79
CA ALA A 116 -11.86 -6.03 -3.21
C ALA A 116 -12.24 -5.85 -4.70
N ARG A 117 -11.72 -6.72 -5.56
CA ARG A 117 -12.00 -6.68 -7.01
C ARG A 117 -13.46 -6.95 -7.35
N ALA A 118 -14.12 -7.86 -6.62
CA ALA A 118 -15.56 -8.10 -6.79
C ALA A 118 -16.38 -6.86 -6.39
N ARG A 119 -16.08 -6.25 -5.23
CA ARG A 119 -16.78 -5.04 -4.78
C ARG A 119 -16.56 -3.84 -5.70
N ALA A 120 -15.35 -3.67 -6.23
CA ALA A 120 -15.03 -2.61 -7.17
C ALA A 120 -15.70 -2.78 -8.54
N ARG A 121 -16.01 -4.02 -8.94
CA ARG A 121 -16.76 -4.32 -10.17
C ARG A 121 -18.23 -3.92 -10.04
N ASP A 122 -18.79 -4.11 -8.85
CA ASP A 122 -20.19 -3.79 -8.55
C ASP A 122 -20.39 -2.30 -8.19
N ALA A 123 -19.32 -1.51 -8.13
CA ALA A 123 -19.36 -0.08 -7.86
C ALA A 123 -19.86 0.73 -9.08
N ALA A 124 -20.27 1.99 -8.84
CA ALA A 124 -20.78 2.89 -9.86
C ALA A 124 -20.02 4.24 -9.84
N PRO A 125 -19.10 4.50 -10.79
CA PRO A 125 -18.65 3.59 -11.84
C PRO A 125 -17.73 2.48 -11.31
N PRO A 126 -17.61 1.36 -12.04
CA PRO A 126 -16.69 0.29 -11.66
C PRO A 126 -15.23 0.74 -11.78
N PHE A 127 -14.38 0.20 -10.91
CA PHE A 127 -12.95 0.50 -10.87
C PHE A 127 -12.08 -0.73 -10.61
N ASP A 128 -12.61 -1.93 -10.85
CA ASP A 128 -11.90 -3.21 -10.61
C ASP A 128 -10.64 -3.40 -11.47
N GLU A 129 -10.50 -2.61 -12.54
CA GLU A 129 -9.28 -2.55 -13.37
C GLU A 129 -8.08 -1.94 -12.64
N LEU A 130 -8.32 -1.11 -11.61
CA LEU A 130 -7.27 -0.53 -10.77
C LEU A 130 -6.75 -1.50 -9.70
N ILE A 131 -7.41 -2.66 -9.55
CA ILE A 131 -7.10 -3.64 -8.52
C ILE A 131 -6.36 -4.82 -9.16
N THR A 132 -5.06 -4.90 -8.93
CA THR A 132 -4.15 -5.82 -9.63
C THR A 132 -3.35 -6.72 -8.69
N LEU A 133 -2.82 -7.82 -9.21
CA LEU A 133 -1.83 -8.68 -8.56
C LEU A 133 -0.45 -8.44 -9.18
N ALA A 134 0.59 -8.51 -8.36
CA ALA A 134 1.97 -8.33 -8.78
C ALA A 134 2.93 -9.20 -7.96
N ASP A 135 3.98 -9.70 -8.61
CA ASP A 135 5.07 -10.47 -7.95
C ASP A 135 6.43 -9.77 -8.08
N THR A 136 6.50 -8.64 -8.78
CA THR A 136 7.74 -7.91 -9.04
C THR A 136 7.57 -6.40 -8.82
N ALA A 137 8.65 -5.71 -8.47
CA ALA A 137 8.62 -4.25 -8.34
C ALA A 137 8.18 -3.56 -9.64
N ASP A 138 8.66 -4.05 -10.80
CA ASP A 138 8.29 -3.49 -12.10
C ASP A 138 6.80 -3.62 -12.41
N SER A 139 6.17 -4.74 -12.04
CA SER A 139 4.72 -4.93 -12.23
C SER A 139 3.91 -4.03 -11.30
N VAL A 140 4.36 -3.80 -10.07
CA VAL A 140 3.77 -2.82 -9.15
C VAL A 140 3.82 -1.41 -9.73
N VAL A 141 5.01 -0.97 -10.16
CA VAL A 141 5.21 0.37 -10.74
C VAL A 141 4.39 0.56 -12.01
N THR A 142 4.32 -0.48 -12.86
CA THR A 142 3.51 -0.45 -14.08
C THR A 142 2.03 -0.24 -13.77
N ALA A 143 1.47 -0.96 -12.80
CA ALA A 143 0.07 -0.79 -12.41
C ALA A 143 -0.23 0.61 -11.85
N MET A 144 0.65 1.15 -11.00
CA MET A 144 0.49 2.48 -10.41
C MET A 144 0.58 3.61 -11.44
N THR A 145 1.53 3.53 -12.37
CA THR A 145 1.72 4.55 -13.42
C THR A 145 0.59 4.53 -14.46
N ALA A 146 0.04 3.35 -14.76
CA ALA A 146 -1.12 3.22 -15.64
C ALA A 146 -2.37 3.91 -15.05
N ALA A 147 -2.63 3.72 -13.75
CA ALA A 147 -3.74 4.37 -13.05
C ALA A 147 -3.61 5.91 -13.10
N ARG A 148 -2.41 6.43 -12.84
CA ARG A 148 -2.14 7.87 -12.89
C ARG A 148 -2.33 8.47 -14.29
N THR A 149 -1.88 7.78 -15.33
CA THR A 149 -2.06 8.23 -16.73
C THR A 149 -3.54 8.26 -17.11
N ARG A 150 -4.34 7.32 -16.58
CA ARG A 150 -5.80 7.31 -16.77
C ARG A 150 -6.43 8.56 -16.16
N SER A 151 -6.02 8.95 -14.96
CA SER A 151 -6.47 10.20 -14.32
C SER A 151 -6.18 11.42 -15.19
N ASP A 152 -4.97 11.54 -15.72
CA ASP A 152 -4.58 12.68 -16.58
C ASP A 152 -5.38 12.78 -17.89
N SER A 153 -5.94 11.66 -18.38
CA SER A 153 -6.74 11.63 -19.63
C SER A 153 -8.25 11.87 -19.43
N ILE A 154 -8.75 11.74 -18.19
CA ILE A 154 -10.16 11.95 -17.82
C ILE A 154 -10.40 13.36 -17.25
N GLY A 155 -9.35 14.03 -16.78
CA GLY A 155 -9.38 15.41 -16.25
C GLY A 155 -9.42 16.48 -17.34
#